data_AF-A0A1H7M9W6-F1
#
_entry.id   AF-A0A1H7M9W6-F1
#
_cell.length_a   1.000
_cell.length_b   1.000
_cell.length_c   1.000
_cell.angle_alpha   90.00
_cell.angle_beta   90.00
_cell.angle_gamma   90.00
#
_symmetry.space_group_name_H-M   'P 1'
#
loop_
_entity.id
_entity.type
_entity.pdbx_description
1 polymer ?
#
loop_
_entity_poly.entity_id
_entity_poly.type
_entity_poly.pdbx_seq_one_letter_code
_entity_poly.pdbx_strand_id
1 'polypeptide(L)'
;MPHVAQNKSGRRSAVPEAIAQTPGYDLSMRCRKRIEQGFGWAKSIGSIRQVMVRGLKKVDQLFVLNMAAYNLVRMRSLGRVLLPVAG
;
A
#
# COMPACT_ATOMS: atom_id res chain seq x y z
N MET A 1 12.14 13.07 -5.59
CA MET A 1 12.20 12.56 -4.20
C MET A 1 12.33 11.04 -4.26
N PRO A 2 13.29 10.42 -3.56
CA PRO A 2 13.45 8.96 -3.59
C PRO A 2 12.17 8.23 -3.19
N HIS A 3 11.89 7.13 -3.88
CA HIS A 3 10.78 6.22 -3.55
C HIS A 3 11.26 4.97 -2.82
N VAL A 4 12.56 4.88 -2.50
CA VAL A 4 13.13 3.79 -1.70
C VAL A 4 13.11 4.21 -0.24
N ALA A 5 12.69 3.31 0.65
CA ALA A 5 12.78 3.55 2.08
C ALA A 5 14.23 3.55 2.54
N GLN A 6 14.55 4.52 3.39
CA GLN A 6 15.84 4.61 4.04
C GLN A 6 15.97 3.45 5.03
N ASN A 7 16.88 2.53 4.75
CA ASN A 7 17.27 1.50 5.70
C ASN A 7 18.45 2.00 6.52
N LYS A 8 18.25 2.10 7.85
CA LYS A 8 19.28 2.50 8.82
C LYS A 8 19.94 1.31 9.52
N SER A 9 19.43 0.08 9.37
CA SER A 9 19.98 -1.14 9.98
C SER A 9 20.56 -2.11 8.93
N GLY A 10 21.71 -2.72 9.22
CA GLY A 10 22.37 -3.65 8.28
C GLY A 10 22.81 -2.97 6.97
N ARG A 11 22.39 -3.47 5.81
CA ARG A 11 22.71 -2.87 4.50
C ARG A 11 22.00 -1.53 4.35
N ARG A 12 22.74 -0.44 4.55
CA ARG A 12 22.24 0.93 4.39
C ARG A 12 21.73 1.15 2.96
N SER A 13 20.54 1.74 2.86
CA SER A 13 19.99 2.21 1.58
C SER A 13 20.78 3.41 1.06
N ALA A 14 20.82 3.61 -0.26
CA ALA A 14 21.41 4.79 -0.89
C ALA A 14 20.51 6.06 -0.77
N VAL A 15 19.96 6.32 0.43
CA VAL A 15 19.18 7.52 0.73
C VAL A 15 19.92 8.33 1.79
N PRO A 16 20.55 9.46 1.42
CA PRO A 16 21.21 10.37 2.34
C PRO A 16 20.25 10.92 3.40
N GLU A 17 20.76 11.18 4.60
CA GLU A 17 19.97 11.70 5.72
C GLU A 17 19.35 13.07 5.40
N ALA A 18 20.08 13.94 4.70
CA ALA A 18 19.57 15.25 4.26
C ALA A 18 18.33 15.14 3.37
N ILE A 19 18.20 14.06 2.58
CA ILE A 19 17.01 13.81 1.76
C ILE A 19 15.89 13.21 2.61
N ALA A 20 16.23 12.29 3.52
CA ALA A 20 15.28 11.63 4.42
C ALA A 20 14.55 12.60 5.37
N GLN A 21 15.16 13.73 5.69
CA GLN A 21 14.57 14.78 6.54
C GLN A 21 13.68 15.77 5.76
N THR A 22 13.52 15.60 4.44
CA THR A 22 12.68 16.50 3.65
C THR A 22 11.19 16.14 3.75
N PRO A 23 10.28 17.13 3.84
CA PRO A 23 8.84 16.88 3.79
C PRO A 23 8.39 16.11 2.53
N GLY A 24 9.08 16.32 1.41
CA GLY A 24 8.83 15.64 0.14
C GLY A 24 9.15 14.14 0.20
N TYR A 25 10.19 13.75 0.94
CA TYR A 25 10.50 12.35 1.17
C TYR A 25 9.46 11.68 2.07
N ASP A 26 9.02 12.35 3.14
CA ASP A 26 7.95 11.84 4.00
C ASP A 26 6.63 11.62 3.26
N LEU A 27 6.27 12.54 2.35
CA LEU A 27 5.10 12.36 1.49
C LEU A 27 5.28 11.16 0.56
N SER A 28 6.44 11.04 -0.09
CA SER A 28 6.80 9.90 -0.94
C SER A 28 6.66 8.57 -0.19
N MET A 29 7.17 8.49 1.04
CA MET A 29 7.09 7.29 1.87
C MET A 29 5.66 6.94 2.29
N ARG A 30 4.82 7.94 2.59
CA ARG A 30 3.39 7.72 2.86
C ARG A 30 2.65 7.20 1.63
N CYS A 31 2.92 7.74 0.44
CA CYS A 31 2.34 7.27 -0.81
C CYS A 31 2.76 5.83 -1.13
N ARG A 32 4.05 5.50 -0.99
CA ARG A 32 4.55 4.13 -1.15
C ARG A 32 3.85 3.15 -0.22
N LYS A 33 3.76 3.47 1.08
CA LYS A 33 3.07 2.62 2.07
C LYS A 33 1.61 2.36 1.70
N ARG A 34 0.88 3.34 1.16
CA ARG A 34 -0.52 3.15 0.72
C ARG A 34 -0.64 2.11 -0.39
N ILE A 35 0.29 2.13 -1.35
CA ILE A 35 0.32 1.15 -2.44
C ILE A 35 0.67 -0.24 -1.89
N GLU A 36 1.70 -0.33 -1.05
CA GLU A 36 2.16 -1.60 -0.46
C GLU A 36 1.10 -2.28 0.41
N GLN A 37 0.29 -1.50 1.13
CA GLN A 37 -0.82 -2.04 1.92
C GLN A 37 -1.87 -2.72 1.05
N GLY A 38 -2.24 -2.12 -0.08
CA GLY A 38 -3.21 -2.72 -1.01
C GLY A 38 -2.70 -4.03 -1.62
N PHE A 39 -1.44 -4.03 -2.07
CA PHE A 39 -0.80 -5.25 -2.60
C PHE A 39 -0.62 -6.34 -1.52
N GLY A 40 -0.25 -5.95 -0.31
CA GLY A 40 -0.15 -6.89 0.82
C GLY A 40 -1.50 -7.52 1.15
N TRP A 41 -2.55 -6.71 1.23
CA TRP A 41 -3.91 -7.17 1.49
C TRP A 41 -4.40 -8.12 0.39
N ALA A 42 -4.22 -7.77 -0.88
CA ALA A 42 -4.66 -8.61 -1.99
C ALA A 42 -3.89 -9.94 -2.09
N LYS A 43 -2.63 -9.98 -1.67
CA LYS A 43 -1.86 -11.23 -1.59
C LYS A 43 -2.34 -12.13 -0.45
N SER A 44 -2.69 -11.56 0.70
CA SER A 44 -3.08 -12.32 1.88
C SER A 44 -4.55 -12.73 1.89
N ILE A 45 -5.45 -11.84 1.48
CA ILE A 45 -6.92 -12.02 1.53
C ILE A 45 -7.49 -12.21 0.12
N GLY A 46 -6.91 -11.55 -0.87
CA GLY A 46 -7.43 -11.48 -2.23
C GLY A 46 -7.07 -12.62 -3.17
N SER A 47 -6.43 -13.67 -2.66
CA SER A 47 -5.95 -14.82 -3.44
C SER A 47 -5.02 -14.48 -4.62
N ILE A 48 -4.44 -13.27 -4.66
CA ILE A 48 -3.49 -12.87 -5.73
C ILE A 48 -2.17 -13.63 -5.61
N ARG A 49 -1.81 -14.11 -4.41
CA ARG A 49 -0.63 -14.96 -4.21
C ARG A 49 -0.73 -16.32 -4.91
N GLN A 50 -1.95 -16.85 -5.05
CA GLN A 50 -2.25 -18.15 -5.65
C GLN A 50 -3.56 -18.05 -6.44
N VAL A 51 -3.48 -17.43 -7.63
CA VAL A 51 -4.68 -17.20 -8.46
C VAL A 51 -5.25 -18.51 -8.99
N MET A 52 -6.57 -18.68 -8.87
CA MET A 52 -7.28 -19.91 -9.28
C MET A 52 -7.91 -19.81 -10.67
N VAL A 53 -7.61 -18.75 -11.43
CA VAL A 53 -8.10 -18.52 -12.79
C VAL A 53 -6.98 -18.67 -13.80
N ARG A 54 -7.31 -19.09 -15.03
CA ARG A 54 -6.35 -19.23 -16.14
C ARG A 54 -6.53 -18.12 -17.18
N GLY A 55 -5.41 -17.58 -17.63
CA GLY A 55 -5.35 -16.53 -18.67
C GLY A 55 -5.26 -15.11 -18.11
N LEU A 56 -4.43 -14.28 -18.74
CA LEU A 56 -4.11 -12.92 -18.27
C LEU A 56 -5.35 -12.05 -18.10
N LYS A 57 -6.32 -12.13 -19.02
CA LYS A 57 -7.58 -11.38 -18.93
C LYS A 57 -8.37 -11.65 -17.65
N LYS A 58 -8.42 -12.92 -17.21
CA LYS A 58 -9.13 -13.29 -15.97
C LYS A 58 -8.35 -12.87 -14.72
N VAL A 59 -7.03 -12.97 -14.77
CA VAL A 59 -6.15 -12.50 -13.69
C VAL A 59 -6.27 -10.98 -13.51
N ASP A 60 -6.32 -10.23 -14.61
CA ASP A 60 -6.52 -8.77 -14.59
C ASP A 60 -7.86 -8.38 -13.95
N GLN A 61 -8.95 -9.03 -14.35
CA GLN A 61 -10.27 -8.83 -13.73
C GLN A 61 -10.26 -9.13 -12.22
N LEU A 62 -9.63 -10.24 -11.81
CA LEU A 62 -9.47 -10.60 -10.39
C LEU A 62 -8.66 -9.55 -9.63
N PHE A 63 -7.60 -9.01 -10.25
CA PHE A 63 -6.77 -7.96 -9.66
C PHE A 63 -7.56 -6.67 -9.45
N VAL A 64 -8.29 -6.19 -10.47
CA VAL A 64 -9.13 -4.99 -10.38
C VAL A 64 -10.20 -5.14 -9.30
N LEU A 65 -10.87 -6.30 -9.26
CA LEU A 65 -11.89 -6.59 -8.23
C LEU A 65 -11.29 -6.54 -6.81
N ASN A 66 -10.10 -7.11 -6.62
CA ASN A 66 -9.40 -7.07 -5.34
C ASN A 66 -8.99 -5.67 -4.91
N MET A 67 -8.49 -4.85 -5.84
CA MET A 67 -8.15 -3.46 -5.54
C MET A 67 -9.39 -2.63 -5.19
N ALA A 68 -10.51 -2.86 -5.89
CA ALA A 68 -11.79 -2.23 -5.56
C ALA A 68 -12.26 -2.62 -4.15
N ALA A 69 -12.23 -3.92 -3.83
CA ALA A 69 -12.60 -4.42 -2.49
C ALA A 69 -11.70 -3.83 -1.40
N TYR A 70 -10.38 -3.76 -1.63
CA TYR A 70 -9.44 -3.13 -0.71
C TYR A 70 -9.80 -1.66 -0.47
N ASN A 71 -10.12 -0.90 -1.52
CA ASN A 71 -10.52 0.50 -1.40
C ASN A 71 -11.79 0.64 -0.53
N LEU A 72 -12.79 -0.22 -0.69
CA LEU A 72 -14.00 -0.23 0.15
C LEU A 72 -13.65 -0.48 1.63
N VAL A 73 -12.85 -1.51 1.92
CA VAL A 73 -12.41 -1.84 3.30
C VAL A 73 -11.62 -0.68 3.91
N ARG A 74 -10.76 -0.04 3.12
CA ARG A 74 -9.99 1.13 3.56
C ARG A 74 -10.90 2.32 3.87
N MET A 75 -11.91 2.59 3.04
CA MET A 75 -12.87 3.67 3.27
C MET A 75 -13.65 3.50 4.56
N ARG A 76 -14.00 2.27 4.97
CA ARG A 76 -14.63 2.02 6.28
C ARG A 76 -13.79 2.57 7.44
N SER A 77 -12.48 2.41 7.38
CA SER A 77 -11.56 2.89 8.41
C SER A 77 -11.43 4.41 8.38
N LEU A 78 -11.52 5.03 7.20
CA LEU A 78 -11.52 6.49 7.04
C LEU A 78 -12.83 7.11 7.54
N GLY A 79 -13.98 6.48 7.29
CA GLY A 79 -15.28 6.95 7.79
C GLY A 79 -15.35 7.00 9.32
N ARG A 80 -14.71 6.05 10.02
CA ARG A 80 -14.56 6.09 11.48
C ARG A 80 -13.70 7.25 11.99
N VAL A 81 -12.75 7.72 11.19
CA VAL A 81 -11.94 8.91 11.53
C VAL A 81 -12.77 10.19 11.36
N LEU A 82 -13.71 10.21 10.42
CA LEU A 82 -14.56 11.36 10.13
C LEU A 82 -15.78 11.49 11.08
N LEU A 83 -16.23 10.37 11.65
CA LEU A 83 -17.29 10.34 12.66
C LEU A 83 -16.71 9.72 13.94
N PRO A 84 -16.04 10.51 14.81
CA PRO A 84 -15.68 10.00 16.12
C PRO A 84 -16.97 9.52 16.79
N VAL A 85 -16.96 8.26 17.23
CA VAL A 85 -18.06 7.68 18.00
C VAL A 85 -18.20 8.55 19.24
N ALA A 86 -19.27 9.34 19.29
CA ALA A 86 -19.69 10.03 20.50
C ALA A 86 -20.10 8.93 21.50
N GLY A 87 -19.23 8.68 22.46
CA GLY A 87 -19.47 7.86 23.64
C GLY A 87 -19.42 8.75 24.87
#